data_AF-A0A662KEK9-F1
#
_entry.id   AF-A0A662KEK9-F1
#
_cell.length_a   1.000
_cell.length_b   1.000
_cell.length_c   1.000
_cell.angle_alpha   90.00
_cell.angle_beta   90.00
_cell.angle_gamma   90.00
#
_symmetry.space_group_name_H-M   'P 1'
#
loop_
_entity.id
_entity.type
_entity.pdbx_description
1 polymer ?
#
loop_
_entity_poly.entity_id
_entity_poly.type
_entity_poly.pdbx_seq_one_letter_code
_entity_poly.pdbx_strand_id
1 'polypeptide(L)'
;MVRVKRLEIKGFRAFGAQPQVLEFQGPMAVVWGANSQGKTSLAEAIEFLLTGKTVRRELVASAKREFAEALRNAHLPPAEKVIVAAEIEDAHGRVHRVERCLVRDYTGRDSCQSELTIDGNLADDLTSLGIRLSQPPLEAPVLMPHTLRYVVSADPQKRADYFKALLEVSDLEEIRNAITEAKSRLPEPTSDISSTYERCRSNPQFGRELALVESSSPSCEVVENALSEALGRILSGDEQVPPELDAQLSAAKDLLSRQRARTFPIDDLAPGHEPSWGSKPDVRPLEAFLEAKAAVDEEVTRLLRLFEEVLNIPEIASVTEPVDCPVCQTPQ
;
A
#
# COMPACT_ATOMS: atom_id res chain seq x y z
N MET A 1 6.46 12.47 -31.40
CA MET A 1 7.33 13.10 -30.38
C MET A 1 6.69 14.42 -30.03
N VAL A 2 6.45 14.71 -28.75
CA VAL A 2 5.78 15.94 -28.34
C VAL A 2 6.65 17.17 -28.67
N ARG A 3 6.08 18.21 -29.27
CA ARG A 3 6.81 19.41 -29.70
C ARG A 3 6.01 20.68 -29.46
N VAL A 4 6.66 21.71 -28.90
CA VAL A 4 6.08 23.05 -28.81
C VAL A 4 6.27 23.77 -30.15
N LYS A 5 5.17 24.20 -30.78
CA LYS A 5 5.17 24.93 -32.06
C LYS A 5 5.09 26.44 -31.87
N ARG A 6 4.35 26.86 -30.86
CA ARG A 6 4.08 28.26 -30.57
C ARG A 6 3.95 28.47 -29.07
N LEU A 7 4.41 29.61 -28.58
CA LEU A 7 4.25 30.04 -27.20
C LEU A 7 3.69 31.45 -27.18
N GLU A 8 2.65 31.68 -26.40
CA GLU A 8 1.98 32.95 -26.19
C GLU A 8 2.03 33.31 -24.70
N ILE A 9 2.51 34.50 -24.37
CA ILE A 9 2.65 34.96 -22.98
C ILE A 9 2.00 36.33 -22.84
N LYS A 10 1.10 36.45 -21.87
CA LYS A 10 0.43 37.70 -21.51
C LYS A 10 0.44 37.90 -20.01
N GLY A 11 0.89 39.08 -19.58
CA GLY A 11 0.76 39.52 -18.19
C GLY A 11 1.64 38.77 -17.16
N PHE A 12 2.50 37.85 -17.61
CA PHE A 12 3.34 37.05 -16.73
C PHE A 12 4.67 37.76 -16.47
N ARG A 13 4.97 38.13 -15.22
CA ARG A 13 6.22 38.76 -14.76
C ARG A 13 6.65 39.95 -15.62
N ALA A 14 7.64 39.74 -16.51
CA ALA A 14 8.18 40.78 -17.39
C ALA A 14 7.32 41.05 -18.64
N PHE A 15 6.31 40.22 -18.90
CA PHE A 15 5.42 40.34 -20.06
C PHE A 15 4.20 41.19 -19.71
N GLY A 16 3.94 42.22 -20.52
CA GLY A 16 2.87 43.20 -20.29
C GLY A 16 1.48 42.73 -20.74
N ALA A 17 0.56 43.69 -20.91
CA ALA A 17 -0.83 43.42 -21.30
C ALA A 17 -0.99 42.93 -22.76
N GLN A 18 -0.09 43.31 -23.65
CA GLN A 18 -0.10 42.80 -25.02
C GLN A 18 0.51 41.40 -25.05
N PRO A 19 -0.20 40.38 -25.59
CA PRO A 19 0.35 39.05 -25.77
C PRO A 19 1.61 39.09 -26.64
N GLN A 20 2.68 38.45 -26.17
CA GLN A 20 3.87 38.22 -26.96
C GLN A 20 3.88 36.76 -27.44
N VAL A 21 4.18 36.57 -28.72
CA VAL A 21 4.13 35.27 -29.39
C VAL A 21 5.52 34.89 -29.89
N LEU A 22 5.94 33.66 -29.62
CA LEU A 22 7.13 33.03 -30.18
C LEU A 22 6.70 31.83 -31.02
N GLU A 23 7.19 31.75 -32.25
CA GLU A 23 6.99 30.60 -33.14
C GLU A 23 8.28 29.80 -33.26
N PHE A 24 8.18 28.47 -33.14
CA PHE A 24 9.31 27.56 -33.19
C PHE A 24 9.27 26.73 -34.47
N GLN A 25 10.21 26.99 -35.38
CA GLN A 25 10.27 26.37 -36.71
C GLN A 25 11.22 25.17 -36.79
N GLY A 26 12.04 24.94 -35.77
CA GLY A 26 13.09 23.92 -35.78
C GLY A 26 13.25 23.20 -34.44
N PRO A 27 14.11 22.17 -34.38
CA PRO A 27 14.36 21.39 -33.18
C PRO A 27 15.14 22.17 -32.10
N MET A 28 15.72 23.31 -32.45
CA MET A 28 16.46 24.19 -31.56
C MET A 28 16.06 25.65 -31.82
N ALA A 29 15.76 26.38 -30.75
CA ALA A 29 15.51 27.81 -30.77
C ALA A 29 16.43 28.50 -29.77
N VAL A 30 16.98 29.65 -30.14
CA VAL A 30 17.83 30.46 -29.27
C VAL A 30 17.15 31.79 -29.03
N VAL A 31 16.83 32.08 -27.77
CA VAL A 31 16.27 33.37 -27.36
C VAL A 31 17.38 34.22 -26.75
N TRP A 32 17.65 35.36 -27.38
CA TRP A 32 18.70 36.28 -26.96
C TRP A 32 18.12 37.63 -26.55
N GLY A 33 18.78 38.27 -25.57
CA GLY A 33 18.49 39.62 -25.12
C GLY A 33 19.47 40.04 -24.04
N ALA A 34 19.64 41.36 -23.84
CA ALA A 34 20.46 41.90 -22.77
C ALA A 34 19.96 41.48 -21.37
N ASN A 35 20.76 41.73 -20.33
CA ASN A 35 20.32 41.49 -18.95
C ASN A 35 19.02 42.25 -18.65
N SER A 36 18.17 41.63 -17.81
CA SER A 36 16.85 42.16 -17.44
C SER A 36 15.81 42.27 -18.56
N GLN A 37 16.04 41.68 -19.74
CA GLN A 37 15.08 41.63 -20.85
C GLN A 37 14.13 40.42 -20.80
N GLY A 38 13.77 39.94 -19.60
CA GLY A 38 12.74 38.90 -19.46
C GLY A 38 13.13 37.46 -19.85
N LYS A 39 14.39 37.16 -20.19
CA LYS A 39 14.84 35.79 -20.54
C LYS A 39 14.51 34.74 -19.47
N THR A 40 14.77 35.05 -18.21
CA THR A 40 14.43 34.14 -17.10
C THR A 40 12.92 34.05 -16.91
N SER A 41 12.18 35.15 -17.08
CA SER A 41 10.73 35.16 -17.04
C SER A 41 10.11 34.30 -18.14
N LEU A 42 10.74 34.21 -19.32
CA LEU A 42 10.33 33.32 -20.39
C LEU A 42 10.48 31.85 -20.00
N ALA A 43 11.63 31.46 -19.45
CA ALA A 43 11.85 30.10 -18.98
C ALA A 43 10.88 29.72 -17.86
N GLU A 44 10.64 30.64 -16.91
CA GLU A 44 9.67 30.45 -15.83
C GLU A 44 8.21 30.43 -16.34
N ALA A 45 7.89 31.12 -17.44
CA ALA A 45 6.56 31.05 -18.05
C ALA A 45 6.30 29.65 -18.62
N ILE A 46 7.30 29.04 -19.26
CA ILE A 46 7.21 27.66 -19.75
C ILE A 46 7.05 26.68 -18.57
N GLU A 47 7.85 26.85 -17.52
CA GLU A 47 7.72 26.05 -16.31
C GLU A 47 6.33 26.19 -15.66
N PHE A 48 5.83 27.43 -15.58
CA PHE A 48 4.49 27.72 -15.07
C PHE A 48 3.41 27.07 -15.94
N LEU A 49 3.48 27.18 -17.26
CA LEU A 49 2.55 26.50 -18.18
C LEU A 49 2.44 25.01 -17.88
N LEU A 50 3.59 24.35 -17.69
CA LEU A 50 3.64 22.91 -17.47
C LEU A 50 3.16 22.52 -16.06
N THR A 51 3.65 23.20 -15.01
CA THR A 51 3.52 22.74 -13.61
C THR A 51 2.56 23.57 -12.75
N GLY A 52 2.17 24.75 -13.22
CA GLY A 52 1.40 25.73 -12.45
C GLY A 52 2.18 26.45 -11.35
N LYS A 53 3.50 26.28 -11.27
CA LYS A 53 4.37 26.92 -10.27
C LYS A 53 5.73 27.26 -10.86
N THR A 54 6.58 27.95 -10.08
CA THR A 54 7.98 28.17 -10.43
C THR A 54 8.92 27.53 -9.40
N VAL A 55 9.84 26.69 -9.88
CA VAL A 55 10.80 25.93 -9.07
C VAL A 55 11.72 26.87 -8.29
N ARG A 56 11.96 28.07 -8.82
CA ARG A 56 12.73 29.12 -8.13
C ARG A 56 12.21 29.40 -6.72
N ARG A 57 10.89 29.42 -6.53
CA ARG A 57 10.28 29.63 -5.20
C ARG A 57 10.54 28.45 -4.26
N GLU A 58 10.54 27.23 -4.78
CA GLU A 58 10.71 26.03 -3.96
C GLU A 58 12.19 25.76 -3.61
N LEU A 59 13.12 26.03 -4.53
CA LEU A 59 14.54 25.70 -4.36
C LEU A 59 15.40 26.83 -3.77
N VAL A 60 15.07 28.10 -4.06
CA VAL A 60 15.97 29.24 -3.79
C VAL A 60 15.48 30.11 -2.64
N ALA A 61 14.19 30.07 -2.30
CA ALA A 61 13.63 30.98 -1.32
C ALA A 61 14.14 30.66 0.10
N SER A 62 15.05 31.51 0.62
CA SER A 62 15.35 31.60 2.06
C SER A 62 14.09 31.92 2.86
N ALA A 63 13.18 32.73 2.28
CA ALA A 63 11.85 32.96 2.79
C ALA A 63 10.83 32.99 1.64
N LYS A 64 9.88 32.05 1.60
CA LYS A 64 8.81 31.95 0.57
C LYS A 64 8.01 33.26 0.38
N ARG A 65 8.00 34.13 1.40
CA ARG A 65 7.34 35.44 1.40
C ARG A 65 7.90 36.41 0.36
N GLU A 66 9.18 36.30 -0.01
CA GLU A 66 9.81 37.17 -1.03
C GLU A 66 9.20 36.99 -2.43
N PHE A 67 8.47 35.89 -2.64
CA PHE A 67 7.81 35.58 -3.91
C PHE A 67 6.33 35.98 -3.92
N ALA A 68 5.83 36.71 -2.92
CA ALA A 68 4.46 37.20 -2.94
C ALA A 68 4.23 38.09 -4.17
N GLU A 69 3.12 37.86 -4.89
CA GLU A 69 2.76 38.62 -6.11
C GLU A 69 3.84 38.59 -7.21
N ALA A 70 4.66 37.54 -7.26
CA ALA A 70 5.83 37.49 -8.12
C ALA A 70 5.58 36.98 -9.55
N LEU A 71 4.40 36.41 -9.84
CA LEU A 71 4.05 35.86 -11.16
C LEU A 71 3.32 36.86 -12.05
N ARG A 72 2.44 37.68 -11.49
CA ARG A 72 1.70 38.72 -12.21
C ARG A 72 2.62 39.90 -12.52
N ASN A 73 2.52 40.43 -13.74
CA ASN A 73 3.16 41.69 -14.08
C ASN A 73 2.53 42.83 -13.25
N ALA A 74 3.36 43.56 -12.50
CA ALA A 74 2.91 44.63 -11.59
C ALA A 74 2.18 45.78 -12.30
N HIS A 75 2.39 45.95 -13.61
CA HIS A 75 1.75 46.98 -14.42
C HIS A 75 0.53 46.46 -15.21
N LEU A 76 0.14 45.20 -15.01
CA LEU A 76 -1.03 44.63 -15.65
C LEU A 76 -2.32 45.14 -14.98
N PRO A 77 -3.24 45.79 -15.71
CA PRO A 77 -4.49 46.30 -15.14
C PRO A 77 -5.26 45.21 -14.39
N PRO A 78 -5.88 45.49 -13.21
CA PRO A 78 -6.48 44.45 -12.37
C PRO A 78 -7.50 43.53 -13.06
N ALA A 79 -8.22 44.04 -14.06
CA ALA A 79 -9.19 43.28 -14.84
C ALA A 79 -8.57 42.30 -15.87
N GLU A 80 -7.30 42.49 -16.20
CA GLU A 80 -6.59 41.67 -17.18
C GLU A 80 -6.05 40.39 -16.54
N LYS A 81 -6.19 39.27 -17.26
CA LYS A 81 -5.73 37.94 -16.85
C LYS A 81 -4.27 37.70 -17.23
N VAL A 82 -3.58 36.91 -16.42
CA VAL A 82 -2.23 36.40 -16.73
C VAL A 82 -2.40 35.05 -17.38
N ILE A 83 -1.90 34.91 -18.60
CA ILE A 83 -2.08 33.73 -19.43
C ILE A 83 -0.74 33.33 -20.02
N VAL A 84 -0.41 32.05 -19.91
CA VAL A 84 0.63 31.41 -20.71
C VAL A 84 -0.03 30.32 -21.52
N ALA A 85 0.16 30.31 -22.83
CA ALA A 85 -0.41 29.32 -23.73
C ALA A 85 0.64 28.79 -24.70
N ALA A 86 0.49 27.55 -25.14
CA ALA A 86 1.32 26.96 -26.18
C ALA A 86 0.49 26.11 -27.14
N GLU A 87 0.91 26.08 -28.39
CA GLU A 87 0.47 25.07 -29.36
C GLU A 87 1.46 23.90 -29.28
N ILE A 88 0.97 22.73 -28.86
CA ILE A 88 1.78 21.53 -28.65
C ILE A 88 1.32 20.45 -29.63
N GLU A 89 2.24 19.97 -30.46
CA GLU A 89 2.05 18.79 -31.30
C GLU A 89 2.27 17.54 -30.46
N ASP A 90 1.27 16.65 -30.39
CA ASP A 90 1.32 15.39 -29.63
C ASP A 90 2.14 14.30 -30.35
N ALA A 91 2.15 13.08 -29.78
CA ALA A 91 2.82 11.95 -30.40
C ALA A 91 2.21 11.51 -31.75
N HIS A 92 0.94 11.85 -31.99
CA HIS A 92 0.16 11.51 -33.18
C HIS A 92 0.17 12.62 -34.24
N GLY A 93 0.88 13.72 -34.01
CA GLY A 93 0.97 14.87 -34.92
C GLY A 93 -0.22 15.82 -34.85
N ARG A 94 -1.10 15.69 -33.85
CA ARG A 94 -2.21 16.61 -33.60
C ARG A 94 -1.73 17.80 -32.78
N VAL A 95 -2.15 19.00 -33.18
CA VAL A 95 -1.81 20.23 -32.47
C VAL A 95 -2.92 20.56 -31.48
N HIS A 96 -2.54 20.71 -30.21
CA HIS A 96 -3.40 21.07 -29.10
C HIS A 96 -3.03 22.44 -28.56
N ARG A 97 -4.03 23.25 -28.20
CA ARG A 97 -3.81 24.51 -27.47
C ARG A 97 -3.83 24.21 -25.98
N VAL A 98 -2.67 24.30 -25.35
CA VAL A 98 -2.51 24.20 -23.90
C VAL A 98 -2.45 25.60 -23.33
N GLU A 99 -3.33 25.93 -22.40
CA GLU A 99 -3.39 27.26 -21.81
C GLU A 99 -3.49 27.16 -20.30
N ARG A 100 -2.65 27.93 -19.60
CA ARG A 100 -2.71 28.07 -18.15
C ARG A 100 -2.95 29.52 -17.75
N CYS A 101 -4.02 29.73 -16.98
CA CYS A 101 -4.41 31.03 -16.45
C CYS A 101 -4.07 31.12 -14.96
N LEU A 102 -3.45 32.21 -14.53
CA LEU A 102 -3.25 32.48 -13.11
C LEU A 102 -4.60 32.93 -12.49
N VAL A 103 -5.05 32.21 -11.47
CA VAL A 103 -6.24 32.56 -10.69
C VAL A 103 -5.85 33.41 -9.48
N ARG A 104 -4.80 32.99 -8.79
CA ARG A 104 -4.27 33.70 -7.62
C ARG A 104 -2.75 33.58 -7.60
N ASP A 105 -2.08 34.70 -7.40
CA ASP A 105 -0.62 34.71 -7.22
C ASP A 105 -0.22 34.12 -5.85
N TYR A 106 1.08 33.98 -5.62
CA TYR A 106 1.61 33.61 -4.32
C TYR A 106 1.23 34.63 -3.24
N THR A 107 0.77 34.15 -2.10
CA THR A 107 0.44 34.98 -0.93
C THR A 107 1.28 34.57 0.27
N GLY A 108 2.42 35.22 0.46
CA GLY A 108 3.31 34.95 1.58
C GLY A 108 3.80 33.49 1.63
N ARG A 109 3.13 32.63 2.40
CA ARG A 109 3.44 31.19 2.47
C ARG A 109 2.64 30.34 1.49
N ASP A 110 1.48 30.79 1.03
CA ASP A 110 0.59 29.98 0.21
C ASP A 110 1.08 29.91 -1.23
N SER A 111 0.87 28.76 -1.85
CA SER A 111 1.16 28.56 -3.27
C SER A 111 0.17 29.31 -4.14
N CYS A 112 0.60 29.66 -5.35
CA CYS A 112 -0.27 30.23 -6.36
C CYS A 112 -1.32 29.19 -6.80
N GLN A 113 -2.42 29.68 -7.37
CA GLN A 113 -3.48 28.88 -7.95
C GLN A 113 -3.59 29.22 -9.44
N SER A 114 -3.72 28.19 -10.25
CA SER A 114 -3.85 28.32 -11.70
C SER A 114 -4.83 27.28 -12.24
N GLU A 115 -5.44 27.61 -13.38
CA GLU A 115 -6.33 26.70 -14.12
C GLU A 115 -5.62 26.31 -15.41
N LEU A 116 -5.58 25.01 -15.69
CA LEU A 116 -5.06 24.45 -16.92
C LEU A 116 -6.24 24.06 -17.83
N THR A 117 -6.12 24.41 -19.11
CA THR A 117 -7.05 23.99 -20.15
C THR A 117 -6.31 23.40 -21.34
N ILE A 118 -6.91 22.40 -21.96
CA ILE A 118 -6.45 21.78 -23.21
C ILE A 118 -7.60 21.86 -24.21
N ASP A 119 -7.37 22.57 -25.32
CA ASP A 119 -8.39 22.86 -26.34
C ASP A 119 -9.67 23.49 -25.75
N GLY A 120 -9.50 24.32 -24.72
CA GLY A 120 -10.57 25.02 -24.01
C GLY A 120 -11.28 24.21 -22.93
N ASN A 121 -10.98 22.92 -22.77
CA ASN A 121 -11.53 22.08 -21.71
C ASN A 121 -10.61 22.09 -20.48
N LEU A 122 -11.17 22.12 -19.28
CA LEU A 122 -10.40 22.01 -18.04
C LEU A 122 -9.65 20.68 -18.00
N ALA A 123 -8.39 20.73 -17.57
CA ALA A 123 -7.52 19.57 -17.43
C ALA A 123 -6.75 19.65 -16.11
N ASP A 124 -6.58 18.51 -15.45
CA ASP A 124 -5.80 18.44 -14.21
C ASP A 124 -4.28 18.39 -14.51
N ASP A 125 -3.90 17.73 -15.59
CA ASP A 125 -2.51 17.55 -16.02
C ASP A 125 -2.36 17.49 -17.56
N LEU A 126 -1.13 17.24 -18.02
CA LEU A 126 -0.77 17.15 -19.44
C LEU A 126 -0.61 15.69 -19.93
N THR A 127 -1.06 14.70 -19.15
CA THR A 127 -0.86 13.29 -19.46
C THR A 127 -1.61 12.86 -20.71
N SER A 128 -2.75 13.50 -21.00
CA SER A 128 -3.53 13.31 -22.23
C SER A 128 -2.75 13.65 -23.51
N LEU A 129 -1.73 14.51 -23.41
CA LEU A 129 -0.82 14.87 -24.50
C LEU A 129 0.46 14.00 -24.52
N GLY A 130 0.56 13.03 -23.61
CA GLY A 130 1.74 12.20 -23.42
C GLY A 130 2.89 12.93 -22.71
N ILE A 131 2.64 14.09 -22.09
CA ILE A 131 3.63 14.80 -21.28
C ILE A 131 3.49 14.30 -19.85
N ARG A 132 4.49 13.55 -19.38
CA ARG A 132 4.63 13.18 -17.97
C ARG A 132 5.70 14.07 -17.35
N LEU A 133 5.33 14.78 -16.29
CA LEU A 133 6.25 15.60 -15.52
C LEU A 133 6.97 14.71 -14.51
N SER A 134 8.23 15.03 -14.23
CA SER A 134 9.03 14.30 -13.23
C SER A 134 8.57 14.70 -11.82
N GLN A 135 9.18 14.12 -10.79
CA GLN A 135 8.80 14.40 -9.40
C GLN A 135 9.41 15.71 -8.85
N PRO A 136 8.80 16.33 -7.82
CA PRO A 136 9.41 17.46 -7.13
C PRO A 136 10.82 17.11 -6.62
N PRO A 137 11.75 18.07 -6.61
CA PRO A 137 11.54 19.49 -6.90
C PRO A 137 11.72 19.88 -8.39
N LEU A 138 11.97 18.93 -9.29
CA LEU A 138 12.24 19.17 -10.71
C LEU A 138 11.15 18.57 -11.60
N GLU A 139 9.95 19.14 -11.54
CA GLU A 139 8.81 18.55 -12.28
C GLU A 139 8.85 18.87 -13.77
N ALA A 140 9.19 20.11 -14.12
CA ALA A 140 9.30 20.52 -15.51
C ALA A 140 10.69 20.20 -16.08
N PRO A 141 10.79 19.86 -17.37
CA PRO A 141 12.06 19.72 -18.09
C PRO A 141 12.68 21.09 -18.40
N VAL A 142 12.81 21.97 -17.40
CA VAL A 142 13.36 23.32 -17.51
C VAL A 142 14.59 23.46 -16.62
N LEU A 143 15.77 23.54 -17.24
CA LEU A 143 17.03 23.73 -16.53
C LEU A 143 17.34 25.22 -16.37
N MET A 144 17.23 25.73 -15.15
CA MET A 144 17.55 27.12 -14.82
C MET A 144 18.90 27.25 -14.11
N PRO A 145 19.57 28.42 -14.19
CA PRO A 145 20.87 28.62 -13.52
C PRO A 145 20.83 28.36 -12.01
N HIS A 146 19.73 28.69 -11.35
CA HIS A 146 19.57 28.46 -9.92
C HIS A 146 19.34 26.98 -9.57
N THR A 147 18.74 26.22 -10.49
CA THR A 147 18.58 24.76 -10.38
C THR A 147 19.92 24.06 -10.38
N LEU A 148 20.84 24.47 -11.27
CA LEU A 148 22.20 23.94 -11.31
C LEU A 148 23.00 24.28 -10.04
N ARG A 149 22.82 25.49 -9.51
CA ARG A 149 23.49 25.92 -8.26
C ARG A 149 22.96 25.18 -7.03
N TYR A 150 21.66 24.84 -7.00
CA TYR A 150 21.03 24.17 -5.88
C TYR A 150 21.76 22.88 -5.48
N VAL A 151 22.19 22.07 -6.45
CA VAL A 151 22.92 20.82 -6.22
C VAL A 151 24.17 21.02 -5.37
N VAL A 152 24.88 22.13 -5.58
CA VAL A 152 26.13 22.43 -4.88
C VAL A 152 25.86 22.93 -3.46
N SER A 153 24.79 23.71 -3.27
CA SER A 153 24.47 24.36 -1.98
C SER A 153 23.53 23.56 -1.07
N ALA A 154 22.80 22.58 -1.60
CA ALA A 154 21.82 21.81 -0.83
C ALA A 154 22.49 20.85 0.17
N ASP A 155 21.81 20.64 1.29
CA ASP A 155 22.15 19.62 2.30
C ASP A 155 22.19 18.21 1.66
N PRO A 156 22.98 17.26 2.20
CA PRO A 156 23.15 15.93 1.60
C PRO A 156 21.84 15.20 1.28
N GLN A 157 20.85 15.26 2.16
CA GLN A 157 19.55 14.62 1.96
C GLN A 157 18.80 15.23 0.78
N LYS A 158 18.64 16.56 0.78
CA LYS A 158 17.96 17.29 -0.30
C LYS A 158 18.66 17.12 -1.66
N ARG A 159 19.98 16.99 -1.64
CA ARG A 159 20.78 16.70 -2.83
C ARG A 159 20.52 15.28 -3.35
N ALA A 160 20.43 14.29 -2.47
CA ALA A 160 20.05 12.93 -2.85
C ALA A 160 18.64 12.90 -3.44
N ASP A 161 17.67 13.59 -2.83
CA ASP A 161 16.31 13.69 -3.32
C ASP A 161 16.24 14.39 -4.69
N TYR A 162 17.03 15.45 -4.89
CA TYR A 162 17.19 16.11 -6.20
C TYR A 162 17.69 15.14 -7.28
N PHE A 163 18.74 14.35 -6.99
CA PHE A 163 19.26 13.38 -7.95
C PHE A 163 18.30 12.22 -8.20
N LYS A 164 17.55 11.79 -7.18
CA LYS A 164 16.49 10.78 -7.33
C LYS A 164 15.41 11.27 -8.29
N ALA A 165 14.96 12.53 -8.14
CA ALA A 165 13.98 13.14 -9.04
C ALA A 165 14.54 13.28 -10.47
N LEU A 166 15.80 13.71 -10.62
CA LEU A 166 16.45 13.87 -11.93
C LEU A 166 16.68 12.53 -12.66
N LEU A 167 17.00 11.47 -11.92
CA LEU A 167 17.24 10.13 -12.46
C LEU A 167 15.95 9.29 -12.55
N GLU A 168 14.81 9.84 -12.13
CA GLU A 168 13.50 9.17 -12.12
C GLU A 168 13.51 7.82 -11.37
N VAL A 169 14.24 7.74 -10.26
CA VAL A 169 14.45 6.49 -9.47
C VAL A 169 13.40 6.34 -8.36
N SER A 170 12.43 7.24 -8.30
CA SER A 170 11.42 7.27 -7.23
C SER A 170 10.58 5.99 -7.17
N ASP A 171 10.34 5.33 -8.29
CA ASP A 171 9.62 4.06 -8.38
C ASP A 171 10.29 2.97 -7.53
N LEU A 172 11.64 2.96 -7.45
CA LEU A 172 12.38 2.01 -6.62
C LEU A 172 12.16 2.25 -5.11
N GLU A 173 11.97 3.51 -4.72
CA GLU A 173 11.67 3.87 -3.33
C GLU A 173 10.25 3.45 -2.96
N GLU A 174 9.28 3.64 -3.86
CA GLU A 174 7.90 3.16 -3.68
C GLU A 174 7.86 1.65 -3.50
N ILE A 175 8.57 0.90 -4.36
CA ILE A 175 8.69 -0.57 -4.24
C ILE A 175 9.33 -0.95 -2.90
N ARG A 176 10.42 -0.29 -2.51
CA ARG A 176 11.10 -0.59 -1.23
C ARG A 176 10.18 -0.34 -0.04
N ASN A 177 9.41 0.75 -0.06
CA ASN A 177 8.47 1.09 0.99
C ASN A 177 7.32 0.06 1.03
N ALA A 178 6.79 -0.32 -0.12
CA ALA A 178 5.76 -1.36 -0.24
C ALA A 178 6.24 -2.72 0.30
N ILE A 179 7.49 -3.12 0.01
CA ILE A 179 8.09 -4.35 0.57
C ILE A 179 8.22 -4.26 2.09
N THR A 180 8.65 -3.11 2.61
CA THR A 180 8.80 -2.90 4.06
C THR A 180 7.45 -2.98 4.77
N GLU A 181 6.42 -2.38 4.18
CA GLU A 181 5.06 -2.44 4.69
C GLU A 181 4.45 -3.85 4.55
N ALA A 182 4.70 -4.55 3.45
CA ALA A 182 4.28 -5.95 3.31
C ALA A 182 4.93 -6.82 4.39
N LYS A 183 6.23 -6.60 4.68
CA LYS A 183 6.94 -7.31 5.74
C LYS A 183 6.35 -7.05 7.12
N SER A 184 5.95 -5.82 7.44
CA SER A 184 5.34 -5.51 8.74
C SER A 184 3.94 -6.11 8.91
N ARG A 185 3.26 -6.45 7.81
CA ARG A 185 1.96 -7.13 7.82
C ARG A 185 2.06 -8.65 7.88
N LEU A 186 3.23 -9.24 7.69
CA LEU A 186 3.43 -10.68 7.85
C LEU A 186 3.44 -11.01 9.35
N PRO A 187 2.45 -11.76 9.87
CA PRO A 187 2.53 -12.26 11.23
C PRO A 187 3.71 -13.23 11.31
N GLU A 188 4.46 -13.18 12.42
CA GLU A 188 5.43 -14.23 12.71
C GLU A 188 4.70 -15.57 12.72
N PRO A 189 5.23 -16.62 12.04
CA PRO A 189 4.59 -17.92 12.04
C PRO A 189 4.51 -18.43 13.48
N THR A 190 3.29 -18.54 14.01
CA THR A 190 3.04 -19.14 15.32
C THR A 190 3.41 -20.61 15.23
N SER A 191 4.62 -20.96 15.69
CA SER A 191 5.01 -22.35 15.84
C SER A 191 4.81 -22.76 17.30
N ASP A 192 4.08 -23.86 17.53
CA ASP A 192 3.98 -24.50 18.84
C ASP A 192 5.38 -24.91 19.39
N ILE A 193 6.35 -25.00 18.49
CA ILE A 193 7.76 -25.30 18.75
C ILE A 193 8.45 -24.17 19.51
N SER A 194 8.08 -22.90 19.31
CA SER A 194 8.72 -21.75 19.98
C SER A 194 8.59 -21.83 21.50
N SER A 195 7.38 -22.06 22.00
CA SER A 195 7.14 -22.22 23.45
C SER A 195 7.87 -23.44 24.04
N THR A 196 7.96 -24.52 23.26
CA THR A 196 8.69 -25.73 23.66
C THR A 196 10.19 -25.48 23.71
N TYR A 197 10.73 -24.76 22.72
CA TYR A 197 12.12 -24.36 22.65
C TYR A 197 12.50 -23.45 23.82
N GLU A 198 11.72 -22.40 24.12
CA GLU A 198 11.96 -21.49 25.24
C GLU A 198 11.98 -22.23 26.59
N ARG A 199 11.05 -23.17 26.78
CA ARG A 199 11.00 -24.03 27.97
C ARG A 199 12.24 -24.92 28.09
N CYS A 200 12.68 -25.53 26.99
CA CYS A 200 13.89 -26.35 26.95
C CYS A 200 15.16 -25.51 27.18
N ARG A 201 15.23 -24.34 26.56
CA ARG A 201 16.32 -23.35 26.67
C ARG A 201 16.52 -22.85 28.10
N SER A 202 15.43 -22.76 28.86
CA SER A 202 15.44 -22.34 30.27
C SER A 202 15.94 -23.43 31.24
N ASN A 203 16.20 -24.65 30.77
CA ASN A 203 16.64 -25.74 31.63
C ASN A 203 18.13 -25.58 32.03
N PRO A 204 18.48 -25.64 33.32
CA PRO A 204 19.86 -25.43 33.78
C PRO A 204 20.85 -26.52 33.36
N GLN A 205 20.39 -27.72 32.97
CA GLN A 205 21.27 -28.86 32.65
C GLN A 205 21.77 -28.83 31.19
N PHE A 206 20.88 -28.50 30.25
CA PHE A 206 21.15 -28.58 28.81
C PHE A 206 20.77 -27.32 28.03
N GLY A 207 20.27 -26.28 28.72
CA GLY A 207 19.80 -25.06 28.07
C GLY A 207 20.92 -24.23 27.44
N ARG A 208 22.19 -24.41 27.84
CA ARG A 208 23.34 -23.71 27.26
C ARG A 208 23.65 -24.19 25.84
N GLU A 209 23.40 -25.45 25.56
CA GLU A 209 23.70 -26.09 24.28
C GLU A 209 22.68 -25.62 23.23
N LEU A 210 21.41 -25.52 23.64
CA LEU A 210 20.34 -24.95 22.81
C LEU A 210 20.55 -23.46 22.49
N ALA A 211 21.28 -22.72 23.33
CA ALA A 211 21.63 -21.31 23.10
C ALA A 211 22.49 -21.09 21.85
N LEU A 212 23.27 -22.09 21.46
CA LEU A 212 24.22 -21.98 20.35
C LEU A 212 23.49 -21.75 19.02
N VAL A 213 22.25 -22.22 18.91
CA VAL A 213 21.35 -22.00 17.77
C VAL A 213 21.01 -20.52 17.55
N GLU A 214 20.96 -19.71 18.62
CA GLU A 214 20.66 -18.26 18.55
C GLU A 214 21.86 -17.43 18.07
N SER A 215 23.07 -17.92 18.33
CA SER A 215 24.33 -17.20 18.07
C SER A 215 24.96 -17.50 16.72
N SER A 216 24.53 -18.58 16.06
CA SER A 216 25.09 -19.10 14.82
C SER A 216 24.13 -18.90 13.64
N SER A 217 24.66 -18.86 12.41
CA SER A 217 23.81 -18.89 11.21
C SER A 217 22.99 -20.20 11.21
N PRO A 218 21.65 -20.13 11.14
CA PRO A 218 20.81 -21.32 11.29
C PRO A 218 21.00 -22.27 10.10
N SER A 219 21.57 -23.44 10.36
CA SER A 219 21.66 -24.57 9.43
C SER A 219 21.14 -25.84 10.13
N CYS A 220 20.71 -26.84 9.34
CA CYS A 220 20.25 -28.11 9.91
C CYS A 220 21.34 -28.77 10.78
N GLU A 221 22.59 -28.72 10.33
CA GLU A 221 23.74 -29.26 11.06
C GLU A 221 23.93 -28.58 12.44
N VAL A 222 23.78 -27.25 12.53
CA VAL A 222 23.90 -26.53 13.80
C VAL A 222 22.79 -26.94 14.77
N VAL A 223 21.56 -27.13 14.27
CA VAL A 223 20.42 -27.56 15.09
C VAL A 223 20.59 -29.00 15.55
N GLU A 224 20.99 -29.92 14.66
CA GLU A 224 21.22 -31.33 14.98
C GLU A 224 22.34 -31.51 16.01
N ASN A 225 23.43 -30.74 15.88
CA ASN A 225 24.52 -30.76 16.85
C ASN A 225 24.08 -30.23 18.22
N ALA A 226 23.37 -29.11 18.27
CA ALA A 226 22.86 -28.55 19.52
C ALA A 226 21.87 -29.49 20.25
N LEU A 227 21.01 -30.17 19.48
CA LEU A 227 20.10 -31.20 20.01
C LEU A 227 20.87 -32.42 20.51
N SER A 228 21.87 -32.87 19.77
CA SER A 228 22.70 -34.03 20.14
C SER A 228 23.48 -33.77 21.43
N GLU A 229 24.07 -32.58 21.58
CA GLU A 229 24.77 -32.19 22.81
C GLU A 229 23.81 -32.08 24.01
N ALA A 230 22.63 -31.50 23.81
CA ALA A 230 21.61 -31.40 24.84
C ALA A 230 21.12 -32.78 25.30
N LEU A 231 20.85 -33.69 24.36
CA LEU A 231 20.45 -35.08 24.65
C LEU A 231 21.58 -35.87 25.31
N GLY A 232 22.82 -35.69 24.86
CA GLY A 232 23.99 -36.29 25.50
C GLY A 232 24.11 -35.90 26.97
N ARG A 233 23.77 -34.66 27.34
CA ARG A 233 23.75 -34.25 28.75
C ARG A 233 22.63 -34.91 29.56
N ILE A 234 21.46 -35.12 28.97
CA ILE A 234 20.35 -35.82 29.62
C ILE A 234 20.70 -37.30 29.86
N LEU A 235 21.37 -37.92 28.89
CA LEU A 235 21.72 -39.35 28.91
C LEU A 235 22.99 -39.69 29.71
N SER A 236 23.87 -38.71 29.94
CA SER A 236 25.17 -38.91 30.61
C SER A 236 25.11 -39.49 32.03
N GLY A 237 23.91 -39.58 32.64
CA GLY A 237 23.70 -40.16 33.96
C GLY A 237 23.43 -41.67 34.00
N ASP A 238 23.13 -42.34 32.87
CA ASP A 238 22.56 -43.71 32.90
C ASP A 238 23.32 -44.74 32.02
N GLU A 239 24.03 -44.36 30.93
CA GLU A 239 24.85 -45.29 30.12
C GLU A 239 25.65 -44.61 28.97
N GLN A 240 26.39 -45.38 28.17
CA GLN A 240 27.08 -44.91 26.95
C GLN A 240 26.12 -44.20 25.98
N VAL A 241 26.38 -42.93 25.69
CA VAL A 241 25.55 -42.11 24.79
C VAL A 241 25.74 -42.59 23.33
N PRO A 242 24.67 -42.97 22.61
CA PRO A 242 24.76 -43.33 21.20
C PRO A 242 25.28 -42.17 20.33
N PRO A 243 25.99 -42.44 19.22
CA PRO A 243 26.56 -41.37 18.38
C PRO A 243 25.56 -40.67 17.46
N GLU A 244 24.45 -41.32 17.10
CA GLU A 244 23.45 -40.78 16.17
C GLU A 244 22.26 -40.14 16.91
N LEU A 245 21.77 -39.00 16.40
CA LEU A 245 20.69 -38.22 17.01
C LEU A 245 19.40 -39.04 17.19
N ASP A 246 19.01 -39.83 16.20
CA ASP A 246 17.80 -40.67 16.27
C ASP A 246 17.93 -41.74 17.37
N ALA A 247 19.11 -42.33 17.51
CA ALA A 247 19.40 -43.30 18.56
C ALA A 247 19.43 -42.64 19.95
N GLN A 248 19.96 -41.42 20.08
CA GLN A 248 19.90 -40.63 21.31
C GLN A 248 18.45 -40.27 21.70
N LEU A 249 17.62 -39.90 20.72
CA LEU A 249 16.20 -39.61 20.94
C LEU A 249 15.45 -40.85 21.44
N SER A 250 15.71 -42.03 20.86
CA SER A 250 15.12 -43.29 21.33
C SER A 250 15.55 -43.59 22.77
N ALA A 251 16.85 -43.52 23.06
CA ALA A 251 17.39 -43.76 24.40
C ALA A 251 16.81 -42.79 25.46
N ALA A 252 16.62 -41.53 25.10
CA ALA A 252 16.02 -40.53 25.98
C ALA A 252 14.54 -40.81 26.27
N LYS A 253 13.78 -41.27 25.27
CA LYS A 253 12.39 -41.71 25.44
C LYS A 253 12.32 -42.94 26.36
N ASP A 254 13.20 -43.91 26.18
CA ASP A 254 13.25 -45.11 27.01
C ASP A 254 13.62 -44.79 28.47
N LEU A 255 14.60 -43.90 28.68
CA LEU A 255 14.96 -43.40 30.00
C LEU A 255 13.78 -42.68 30.68
N LEU A 256 13.07 -41.82 29.94
CA LEU A 256 11.89 -41.13 30.45
C LEU A 256 10.77 -42.12 30.83
N SER A 257 10.51 -43.12 29.99
CA SER A 257 9.54 -44.18 30.27
C SER A 257 9.92 -44.99 31.51
N ARG A 258 11.20 -45.37 31.65
CA ARG A 258 11.71 -46.06 32.85
C ARG A 258 11.54 -45.23 34.12
N GLN A 259 11.86 -43.93 34.08
CA GLN A 259 11.69 -43.03 35.22
C GLN A 259 10.22 -42.83 35.61
N ARG A 260 9.33 -42.71 34.61
CA ARG A 260 7.89 -42.61 34.82
C ARG A 260 7.34 -43.89 35.45
N ALA A 261 7.70 -45.07 34.93
CA ALA A 261 7.29 -46.36 35.48
C ALA A 261 7.69 -46.53 36.96
N ARG A 262 8.85 -46.01 37.37
CA ARG A 262 9.29 -46.02 38.78
C ARG A 262 8.52 -45.07 39.69
N THR A 263 7.99 -43.98 39.15
CA THR A 263 7.30 -42.93 39.91
C THR A 263 5.80 -43.18 39.97
N PHE A 264 5.23 -43.65 38.86
CA PHE A 264 3.83 -44.03 38.70
C PHE A 264 3.66 -44.91 37.44
N PRO A 265 3.41 -46.21 37.57
CA PRO A 265 3.28 -47.12 36.42
C PRO A 265 1.94 -46.89 35.70
N ILE A 266 1.94 -45.95 34.75
CA ILE A 266 0.77 -45.61 33.92
C ILE A 266 0.34 -46.81 33.07
N ASP A 267 1.28 -47.67 32.66
CA ASP A 267 0.98 -48.86 31.87
C ASP A 267 0.12 -49.88 32.64
N ASP A 268 0.16 -49.87 33.98
CA ASP A 268 -0.71 -50.70 34.83
C ASP A 268 -2.17 -50.18 34.87
N LEU A 269 -2.40 -48.94 34.41
CA LEU A 269 -3.73 -48.34 34.28
C LEU A 269 -4.30 -48.47 32.86
N ALA A 270 -3.52 -49.01 31.91
CA ALA A 270 -4.04 -49.30 30.58
C ALA A 270 -5.07 -50.44 30.70
N PRO A 271 -6.31 -50.26 30.20
CA PRO A 271 -7.33 -51.31 30.29
C PRO A 271 -6.86 -52.55 29.51
N GLY A 272 -6.57 -53.63 30.22
CA GLY A 272 -5.95 -54.83 29.67
C GLY A 272 -6.82 -55.63 28.68
N HIS A 273 -8.08 -55.25 28.47
CA HIS A 273 -8.99 -55.81 27.46
C HIS A 273 -9.99 -54.73 27.02
N GLU A 274 -10.20 -54.58 25.71
CA GLU A 274 -11.41 -53.93 25.21
C GLU A 274 -12.62 -54.75 25.68
N PRO A 275 -13.60 -54.16 26.38
CA PRO A 275 -14.85 -54.87 26.65
C PRO A 275 -15.48 -55.26 25.30
N SER A 276 -15.73 -56.55 25.09
CA SER A 276 -16.48 -57.02 23.94
C SER A 276 -17.91 -56.53 24.08
N TRP A 277 -18.21 -55.36 23.52
CA TRP A 277 -19.58 -54.92 23.31
C TRP A 277 -20.21 -55.91 22.33
N GLY A 278 -20.83 -56.96 22.87
CA GLY A 278 -21.52 -57.99 22.10
C GLY A 278 -22.57 -57.34 21.19
N SER A 279 -22.54 -57.74 19.91
CA SER A 279 -23.52 -57.47 18.84
C SER A 279 -24.15 -56.08 18.83
N LYS A 280 -23.84 -55.27 17.79
CA LYS A 280 -24.57 -54.03 17.47
C LYS A 280 -26.08 -54.25 17.65
N PRO A 281 -26.78 -53.41 18.44
CA PRO A 281 -28.22 -53.52 18.59
C PRO A 281 -28.89 -53.40 17.23
N ASP A 282 -29.92 -54.23 17.00
CA ASP A 282 -30.71 -54.25 15.78
C ASP A 282 -31.45 -52.91 15.63
N VAL A 283 -30.83 -52.00 14.89
CA VAL A 283 -31.40 -50.69 14.56
C VAL A 283 -32.48 -50.97 13.52
N ARG A 284 -33.73 -51.17 13.98
CA ARG A 284 -34.90 -51.24 13.10
C ARG A 284 -34.86 -50.06 12.12
N PRO A 285 -35.34 -50.24 10.88
CA PRO A 285 -34.94 -49.36 9.80
C PRO A 285 -35.37 -47.91 10.06
N LEU A 286 -34.42 -46.99 9.99
CA LEU A 286 -34.65 -45.53 10.11
C LEU A 286 -35.58 -44.99 9.00
N GLU A 287 -36.00 -45.83 8.05
CA GLU A 287 -36.89 -45.50 6.94
C GLU A 287 -38.20 -44.85 7.43
N ALA A 288 -38.86 -45.41 8.45
CA ALA A 288 -40.10 -44.83 8.97
C ALA A 288 -39.90 -43.42 9.57
N PHE A 289 -38.75 -43.16 10.18
CA PHE A 289 -38.41 -41.84 10.71
C PHE A 289 -38.07 -40.86 9.58
N LEU A 290 -37.34 -41.32 8.56
CA LEU A 290 -36.98 -40.51 7.41
C LEU A 290 -38.20 -40.14 6.55
N GLU A 291 -39.16 -41.06 6.37
CA GLU A 291 -40.44 -40.78 5.72
C GLU A 291 -41.28 -39.78 6.52
N ALA A 292 -41.37 -39.96 7.85
CA ALA A 292 -42.09 -39.02 8.71
C ALA A 292 -41.46 -37.63 8.68
N LYS A 293 -40.12 -37.54 8.66
CA LYS A 293 -39.40 -36.27 8.54
C LYS A 293 -39.68 -35.60 7.19
N ALA A 294 -39.61 -36.35 6.09
CA ALA A 294 -39.86 -35.82 4.75
C ALA A 294 -41.30 -35.28 4.60
N ALA A 295 -42.28 -35.99 5.13
CA ALA A 295 -43.68 -35.56 5.12
C ALA A 295 -43.89 -34.27 5.93
N VAL A 296 -43.21 -34.12 7.07
CA VAL A 296 -43.25 -32.88 7.87
C VAL A 296 -42.60 -31.72 7.11
N ASP A 297 -41.43 -31.94 6.50
CA ASP A 297 -40.72 -30.90 5.73
C ASP A 297 -41.56 -30.40 4.53
N GLU A 298 -42.28 -31.29 3.85
CA GLU A 298 -43.18 -30.94 2.74
C GLU A 298 -44.38 -30.10 3.22
N GLU A 299 -45.01 -30.49 4.34
CA GLU A 299 -46.15 -29.77 4.90
C GLU A 299 -45.76 -28.39 5.44
N VAL A 300 -44.59 -28.28 6.08
CA VAL A 300 -44.04 -26.97 6.51
C VAL A 300 -43.81 -26.07 5.30
N THR A 301 -43.26 -26.60 4.21
CA THR A 301 -43.05 -25.83 2.98
C THR A 301 -44.36 -25.35 2.36
N ARG A 302 -45.40 -26.18 2.38
CA ARG A 302 -46.75 -25.82 1.92
C ARG A 302 -47.36 -24.68 2.75
N LEU A 303 -47.26 -24.78 4.07
CA LEU A 303 -47.81 -23.79 5.00
C LEU A 303 -47.06 -22.45 4.92
N LEU A 304 -45.73 -22.47 4.78
CA LEU A 304 -44.94 -21.24 4.63
C LEU A 304 -45.39 -20.41 3.43
N ARG A 305 -45.61 -21.03 2.27
CA ARG A 305 -46.12 -20.33 1.09
C ARG A 305 -47.50 -19.73 1.32
N LEU A 306 -48.39 -20.45 1.99
CA LEU A 306 -49.71 -19.94 2.34
C LEU A 306 -49.60 -18.72 3.28
N PHE A 307 -48.71 -18.77 4.27
CA PHE A 307 -48.49 -17.64 5.18
C PHE A 307 -47.86 -16.42 4.48
N GLU A 308 -46.92 -16.63 3.56
CA GLU A 308 -46.35 -15.54 2.75
C GLU A 308 -47.43 -14.82 1.92
N GLU A 309 -48.34 -15.56 1.28
CA GLU A 309 -49.44 -14.98 0.52
C GLU A 309 -50.44 -14.22 1.41
N VAL A 310 -50.69 -14.71 2.63
CA VAL A 310 -51.56 -14.03 3.60
C VAL A 310 -50.95 -12.72 4.07
N LEU A 311 -49.63 -12.68 4.30
CA LEU A 311 -48.92 -11.46 4.68
C LEU A 311 -48.92 -10.40 3.56
N ASN A 312 -49.14 -10.80 2.31
CA ASN A 312 -49.25 -9.88 1.17
C ASN A 312 -50.66 -9.29 1.00
N ILE A 313 -51.66 -9.73 1.78
CA ILE A 313 -53.00 -9.14 1.75
C ILE A 313 -52.90 -7.72 2.35
N PRO A 314 -53.34 -6.65 1.62
CA PRO A 314 -53.15 -5.27 2.06
C PRO A 314 -53.73 -4.96 3.44
N GLU A 315 -54.85 -5.61 3.78
CA GLU A 315 -55.55 -5.48 5.06
C GLU A 315 -54.78 -6.07 6.25
N ILE A 316 -53.77 -6.92 6.02
CA ILE A 316 -52.94 -7.57 7.04
C ILE A 316 -51.54 -6.94 7.07
N ALA A 317 -51.00 -6.59 5.90
CA ALA A 317 -49.68 -5.96 5.76
C ALA A 317 -49.55 -4.63 6.51
N SER A 318 -50.65 -3.90 6.71
CA SER A 318 -50.66 -2.60 7.39
C SER A 318 -51.06 -2.66 8.87
N VAL A 319 -51.30 -3.85 9.43
CA VAL A 319 -51.81 -3.99 10.79
C VAL A 319 -50.66 -4.01 11.79
N THR A 320 -50.75 -3.18 12.82
CA THR A 320 -49.77 -3.08 13.92
C THR A 320 -50.29 -3.63 15.26
N GLU A 321 -51.56 -4.05 15.31
CA GLU A 321 -52.21 -4.64 16.50
C GLU A 321 -52.53 -6.12 16.25
N PRO A 322 -52.67 -6.97 17.29
CA PRO A 322 -53.01 -8.37 17.10
C PRO A 322 -54.37 -8.51 16.40
N VAL A 323 -54.40 -9.23 15.28
CA VAL A 323 -55.62 -9.55 14.53
C VAL A 323 -55.71 -11.06 14.32
N ASP A 324 -56.95 -11.56 14.30
CA ASP A 324 -57.21 -12.98 14.05
C ASP A 324 -56.68 -13.39 12.67
N CYS A 325 -55.93 -14.49 12.63
CA CYS A 325 -55.38 -14.98 11.37
C CYS A 325 -56.52 -15.49 10.47
N PRO A 326 -56.68 -14.98 9.24
CA PRO A 326 -57.78 -15.39 8.35
C PRO A 326 -57.66 -16.83 7.85
N VAL A 327 -56.49 -17.47 8.01
CA VAL A 327 -56.22 -18.83 7.51
C VAL A 327 -56.40 -19.91 8.56
N CYS A 328 -55.87 -19.73 9.78
CA CYS A 328 -56.04 -20.72 10.84
C CYS A 328 -57.20 -20.40 11.79
N GLN A 329 -57.85 -19.23 11.67
CA GLN A 329 -59.00 -18.80 12.49
C GLN A 329 -58.80 -19.02 13.99
N THR A 330 -57.55 -18.95 14.48
CA THR A 330 -57.26 -19.13 15.91
C THR A 330 -57.90 -17.97 16.67
N PRO A 331 -58.88 -18.20 17.57
CA PRO A 331 -59.40 -17.14 18.41
C PRO A 331 -58.56 -17.04 19.69
N GLN A 332 -57.96 -15.86 19.89
CA GLN A 332 -57.16 -15.42 21.06
C GLN A 332 -55.85 -16.17 21.36
#